data_AF-A0A7W8AIF1-F1
#
_entry.id   AF-A0A7W8AIF1-F1
#
_cell.length_a   1.000
_cell.length_b   1.000
_cell.length_c   1.000
_cell.angle_alpha   90.00
_cell.angle_beta   90.00
_cell.angle_gamma   90.00
#
_symmetry.space_group_name_H-M   'P 1'
#
loop_
_entity.id
_entity.type
_entity.pdbx_description
1 polymer ?
#
loop_
_entity_poly.entity_id
_entity_poly.type
_entity_poly.pdbx_seq_one_letter_code
_entity_poly.pdbx_strand_id
1 'polypeptide(L)' 'MRNYFAIGLLMALMGCETTDYRGRCNEYGFLPGTDAYAQCVQRLDMSDKDHLRRAYPPPAYGVSRGDLL' A
#
# COMPACT_ATOMS: atom_id res chain seq x y z
N MET A 1 2.82 -29.42 22.65
CA MET A 1 2.49 -28.06 23.17
C MET A 1 3.52 -26.98 22.78
N ARG A 2 4.83 -27.28 22.79
CA ARG A 2 5.89 -26.33 22.41
C ARG A 2 5.77 -25.75 20.99
N ASN A 3 5.20 -26.50 20.05
CA ASN A 3 5.08 -26.07 18.65
C ASN A 3 3.92 -25.08 18.39
N TYR A 4 2.91 -25.02 19.26
CA TYR A 4 1.77 -24.09 19.07
C TYR A 4 2.14 -22.65 19.37
N PHE A 5 3.06 -22.42 20.31
CA PHE A 5 3.60 -21.10 20.61
C PHE A 5 4.36 -20.51 19.42
N ALA A 6 5.13 -21.34 18.71
CA ALA A 6 5.87 -20.91 17.53
C ALA A 6 4.92 -20.47 16.39
N ILE A 7 3.80 -21.17 16.20
CA ILE A 7 2.82 -20.87 15.16
C ILE A 7 2.05 -19.56 15.48
N GLY A 8 1.70 -19.32 16.74
CA GLY A 8 1.05 -18.07 17.15
C GLY A 8 1.94 -16.84 16.98
N LEU A 9 3.24 -16.97 17.28
CA LEU A 9 4.22 -15.89 17.11
C LEU A 9 4.41 -15.50 15.64
N LEU A 10 4.43 -16.49 14.74
CA LEU A 10 4.59 -16.27 13.30
C LEU A 10 3.41 -15.52 12.68
N MET A 11 2.18 -15.78 13.13
CA MET A 11 0.97 -15.07 12.67
C MET A 11 0.95 -13.60 13.11
N ALA A 12 1.44 -13.29 14.32
CA ALA A 12 1.47 -11.91 14.83
C ALA A 12 2.43 -10.99 14.07
N LEU A 13 3.49 -11.54 13.47
CA LEU A 13 4.47 -10.78 12.70
C LEU A 13 3.99 -10.40 11.29
N MET A 14 2.88 -10.95 10.80
CA MET A 14 2.38 -10.67 9.44
C MET A 14 1.32 -9.55 9.36
N GLY A 15 1.06 -8.83 10.45
CA GLY A 15 -0.16 -8.00 10.57
C GLY A 15 0.01 -6.49 10.84
N CYS A 16 1.18 -5.87 10.64
CA CYS A 16 1.36 -4.47 11.07
C CYS A 16 2.09 -3.59 10.05
N GLU A 17 1.52 -3.43 8.85
CA GLU A 17 1.82 -2.30 7.99
C GLU A 17 0.50 -1.60 7.65
N THR A 18 0.02 -0.75 8.56
CA THR A 18 -1.08 0.16 8.24
C THR A 18 -0.44 1.43 7.66
N THR A 19 -0.63 1.67 6.37
CA THR A 19 0.02 2.78 5.66
C THR A 19 -0.65 4.10 6.07
N ASP A 20 -0.04 4.85 6.99
CA ASP A 20 -0.53 6.17 7.41
C ASP A 20 0.02 7.29 6.53
N TYR A 21 -0.63 7.56 5.40
CA TYR A 21 -0.27 8.67 4.52
C TYR A 21 -0.53 10.05 5.13
N ARG A 22 -1.52 10.15 6.02
CA ARG A 22 -1.94 11.43 6.60
C ARG A 22 -0.91 11.92 7.61
N GLY A 23 -0.41 11.01 8.46
CA GLY A 23 0.71 11.27 9.37
C GLY A 23 1.96 11.72 8.61
N ARG A 24 2.35 10.99 7.57
CA ARG A 24 3.53 11.30 6.75
C ARG A 24 3.44 12.68 6.08
N CYS A 25 2.29 13.06 5.53
CA CYS A 25 2.14 14.38 4.93
C CYS A 25 2.20 15.51 5.97
N ASN A 26 1.70 15.29 7.19
CA ASN A 26 1.85 16.24 8.29
C ASN A 26 3.32 16.39 8.71
N GLU A 27 4.06 15.28 8.81
CA GLU A 27 5.50 15.28 9.12
C GLU A 27 6.34 16.01 8.08
N TYR A 28 5.95 15.94 6.81
CA TYR A 28 6.57 16.71 5.72
C TYR A 28 6.20 18.21 5.74
N GLY A 29 5.34 18.64 6.66
CA GLY A 29 4.92 20.03 6.82
C GLY A 29 3.75 20.44 5.94
N PHE A 30 3.05 19.50 5.30
CA PHE A 30 1.83 19.83 4.58
C PHE A 30 0.68 20.04 5.56
N LEU A 31 0.01 21.19 5.44
CA LEU A 31 -1.12 21.55 6.27
C LEU A 31 -2.40 20.87 5.78
N PRO A 32 -3.16 20.17 6.64
CA PRO A 32 -4.41 19.54 6.24
C PRO A 32 -5.42 20.57 5.73
N GLY A 33 -6.17 20.20 4.69
CA GLY A 33 -7.15 21.09 4.04
C GLY A 33 -6.57 21.98 2.94
N THR A 34 -5.29 21.85 2.60
CA THR A 34 -4.67 22.53 1.45
C THR A 34 -4.56 21.62 0.23
N ASP A 35 -4.48 22.21 -0.97
CA ASP A 35 -4.22 21.45 -2.20
C ASP A 35 -2.86 20.72 -2.16
N ALA A 36 -1.86 21.34 -1.55
CA ALA A 36 -0.55 20.73 -1.38
C ALA A 36 -0.61 19.44 -0.53
N TYR A 37 -1.43 19.43 0.52
CA TYR A 37 -1.68 18.23 1.32
C TYR A 37 -2.43 17.15 0.53
N ALA A 38 -3.43 17.53 -0.27
CA ALA A 38 -4.14 16.59 -1.13
C ALA A 38 -3.20 15.93 -2.15
N GLN A 39 -2.30 16.70 -2.76
CA GLN A 39 -1.28 16.19 -3.68
C GLN A 39 -0.29 15.26 -3.00
N CYS A 40 0.14 15.57 -1.77
CA CYS A 40 1.02 14.70 -0.99
C CYS A 40 0.37 13.33 -0.76
N VAL A 41 -0.86 13.31 -0.23
CA VAL A 41 -1.58 12.07 0.06
C VAL A 41 -1.80 11.27 -1.22
N GLN A 42 -2.22 11.93 -2.30
CA GLN A 42 -2.46 11.27 -3.58
C GLN A 42 -1.19 10.62 -4.14
N ARG A 43 -0.03 11.27 -4.03
CA ARG A 43 1.24 10.73 -4.51
C ARG A 43 1.67 9.50 -3.72
N LEU A 44 1.49 9.52 -2.40
CA LEU A 44 1.82 8.38 -1.55
C LEU A 44 0.88 7.20 -1.81
N ASP A 45 -0.42 7.44 -1.96
CA ASP A 45 -1.41 6.42 -2.33
C ASP A 45 -1.07 5.77 -3.69
N MET A 46 -0.73 6.58 -4.69
CA MET A 46 -0.33 6.06 -6.01
C MET A 46 0.95 5.23 -5.94
N SER A 47 1.96 5.69 -5.17
CA SER A 47 3.24 4.99 -5.03
C SER A 47 3.07 3.61 -4.38
N ASP A 48 2.19 3.53 -3.38
CA ASP A 48 1.89 2.27 -2.69
C ASP A 48 1.12 1.30 -3.60
N LYS A 49 0.13 1.80 -4.34
CA LYS A 49 -0.61 0.99 -5.32
C LYS A 49 0.28 0.45 -6.43
N ASP A 50 1.28 1.23 -6.86
CA ASP A 50 2.27 0.76 -7.82
C ASP A 50 3.20 -0.30 -7.23
N HIS A 51 3.58 -0.18 -5.96
CA HIS A 51 4.30 -1.25 -5.26
C HIS A 51 3.48 -2.54 -5.19
N LEU A 52 2.21 -2.44 -4.81
CA LEU A 52 1.29 -3.57 -4.77
C LEU A 52 1.08 -4.21 -6.14
N ARG A 53 0.95 -3.40 -7.21
CA ARG A 53 0.85 -3.90 -8.59
C ARG A 53 2.10 -4.65 -9.04
N ARG A 54 3.30 -4.21 -8.64
CA ARG A 54 4.55 -4.94 -8.93
C ARG A 54 4.64 -6.24 -8.14
N ALA A 55 4.25 -6.21 -6.86
CA ALA A 55 4.28 -7.38 -6.00
C ALA A 55 3.23 -8.43 -6.40
N TYR A 56 2.07 -7.98 -6.86
CA TYR A 56 0.96 -8.81 -7.31
C TYR A 56 0.49 -8.33 -8.69
N PRO A 57 1.12 -8.80 -9.78
CA PRO A 57 0.65 -8.48 -11.12
C PRO A 57 -0.79 -9.00 -11.28
N PRO A 58 -1.72 -8.19 -11.80
CA PRO A 58 -3.10 -8.62 -11.96
C PRO A 58 -3.16 -9.84 -12.88
N PRO A 59 -3.96 -10.87 -12.55
CA PRO A 59 -4.14 -12.03 -13.43
C PRO A 59 -4.68 -11.60 -14.80
N ALA A 60 -4.18 -12.22 -15.87
CA ALA A 60 -4.38 -11.81 -17.26
C ALA A 60 -5.82 -12.03 -17.82
N TYR A 61 -6.85 -12.13 -16.98
CA TYR A 61 -8.24 -12.19 -17.44
C TYR A 61 -8.75 -10.76 -17.71
N GLY A 62 -8.29 -10.13 -18.80
CA GLY A 62 -8.77 -8.78 -19.09
C GLY A 62 -8.03 -8.01 -20.17
N VAL A 63 -6.93 -8.55 -20.71
CA VAL A 63 -6.33 -7.99 -21.92
C VAL A 63 -7.23 -8.35 -23.10
N SER A 64 -8.19 -7.48 -23.39
CA SER A 64 -8.88 -7.52 -24.68
C SER A 64 -7.84 -7.22 -25.76
N ARG A 65 -7.82 -8.05 -26.80
CA ARG A 65 -6.89 -8.07 -27.93
C ARG A 65 -6.77 -6.75 -28.74
N GLY A 66 -7.36 -5.65 -28.28
CA GLY A 66 -7.30 -4.31 -28.89
C GLY A 66 -6.14 -3.44 -28.42
N ASP A 67 -5.44 -3.79 -27.34
CA ASP A 67 -4.32 -3.00 -26.78
C ASP A 67 -2.94 -3.42 -27.32
N LEU A 68 -2.91 -4.16 -28.44
CA LEU A 68 -1.72 -4.77 -29.04
C LEU A 68 -1.55 -4.40 -30.53
N LEU A 69 -1.90 -3.16 -30.89
CA LEU A 69 -1.64 -2.55 -32.20
C LEU A 69 -0.71 -1.35 -32.07
#